data_AF-A0A4C2A169-F1
#
_entry.id   AF-A0A4C2A169-F1
#
_cell.length_a   1.000
_cell.length_b   1.000
_cell.length_c   1.000
_cell.angle_alpha   90.00
_cell.angle_beta   90.00
_cell.angle_gamma   90.00
#
_symmetry.space_group_name_H-M   'P 1'
#
loop_
_entity.id
_entity.type
_entity.pdbx_description
1 polymer ?
#
loop_
_entity_poly.entity_id
_entity_poly.type
_entity_poly.pdbx_seq_one_letter_code
_entity_poly.pdbx_strand_id
1 'polypeptide(L)'
;MNERDRRLDVALLQSGKFKEALAGLSKWLSDTEEMVANQKPPSSDYKVVKAQLQEQKFLKKMLLDRQHSMSSLSSLGKEVSNHCEPSERAAIEKQLHDLMKRFDALTDGAEQREHDRRSHGSCETFPRQNKSIRILA
;
A
#
# COMPACT_ATOMS: atom_id res chain seq x y z
N MET A 1 17.62 -28.69 29.16
CA MET A 1 16.92 -28.55 27.87
C MET A 1 17.76 -27.63 27.00
N ASN A 2 18.18 -28.12 25.84
CA ASN A 2 19.30 -27.54 25.09
C ASN A 2 18.90 -26.24 24.40
N GLU A 3 19.74 -25.23 24.49
CA GLU A 3 19.67 -23.98 23.72
C GLU A 3 19.47 -24.24 22.22
N ARG A 4 19.99 -25.37 21.73
CA ARG A 4 19.86 -25.83 20.35
C ARG A 4 18.42 -26.18 19.94
N ASP A 5 17.67 -26.86 20.82
CA ASP A 5 16.26 -27.19 20.55
C ASP A 5 15.41 -25.90 20.52
N ARG A 6 15.71 -24.98 21.45
CA ARG A 6 15.01 -23.69 21.56
C ARG A 6 15.22 -22.81 20.31
N ARG A 7 16.43 -22.80 19.74
CA ARG A 7 16.74 -22.06 18.50
C ARG A 7 16.05 -22.66 17.27
N LEU A 8 15.91 -23.98 17.22
CA LEU A 8 15.20 -24.67 16.13
C LEU A 8 13.70 -24.39 16.18
N ASP A 9 13.08 -24.46 17.36
CA ASP A 9 11.65 -24.12 17.53
C ASP A 9 11.36 -22.67 17.12
N VAL A 10 12.23 -21.73 17.52
CA VAL A 10 12.08 -20.33 17.13
C VAL A 10 12.22 -20.16 15.62
N ALA A 11 13.22 -20.77 15.00
CA ALA A 11 13.42 -20.69 13.55
C ALA A 11 12.21 -21.23 12.77
N LEU A 12 11.64 -22.35 13.22
CA LEU A 12 10.47 -22.95 12.60
C LEU A 12 9.24 -22.04 12.70
N LEU A 13 9.00 -21.47 13.89
CA LEU A 13 7.92 -20.52 14.15
C LEU A 13 8.05 -19.26 13.30
N GLN A 14 9.27 -18.71 13.21
CA GLN A 14 9.52 -17.51 12.42
C GLN A 14 9.32 -17.78 10.92
N SER A 15 9.77 -18.94 10.42
CA SER A 15 9.57 -19.33 9.02
C SER A 15 8.08 -19.46 8.68
N GLY A 16 7.29 -20.08 9.57
CA GLY A 16 5.83 -20.16 9.42
C GLY A 16 5.17 -18.79 9.38
N LYS A 17 5.47 -17.93 10.35
CA LYS A 17 4.95 -16.56 10.41
C LYS A 17 5.33 -15.73 9.18
N PHE A 18 6.56 -15.89 8.69
CA PHE A 18 7.00 -15.23 7.46
C PHE A 18 6.16 -15.67 6.27
N LYS A 19 5.96 -16.98 6.07
CA LYS A 19 5.16 -17.52 4.97
C LYS A 19 3.70 -17.06 5.04
N GLU A 20 3.09 -17.06 6.22
CA GLU A 20 1.72 -16.57 6.41
C GLU A 20 1.59 -15.07 6.13
N ALA A 21 2.49 -14.26 6.69
CA ALA A 21 2.48 -12.82 6.47
C ALA A 21 2.76 -12.44 5.01
N LEU A 22 3.63 -13.20 4.34
CA LEU A 22 3.92 -13.06 2.92
C LEU A 22 2.70 -13.38 2.05
N ALA A 23 2.02 -14.50 2.32
CA ALA A 23 0.78 -14.85 1.62
C ALA A 23 -0.32 -13.80 1.86
N GLY A 24 -0.45 -13.30 3.08
CA GLY A 24 -1.37 -12.24 3.44
C GLY A 24 -1.12 -10.93 2.68
N LEU A 25 0.15 -10.50 2.60
CA LEU A 25 0.56 -9.30 1.86
C LEU A 25 0.38 -9.47 0.34
N SER A 26 0.69 -10.64 -0.21
CA SER A 26 0.51 -10.92 -1.64
C SER A 26 -0.96 -10.90 -2.06
N LYS A 27 -1.83 -11.51 -1.23
CA LYS A 27 -3.28 -11.43 -1.43
C LYS A 27 -3.77 -9.99 -1.34
N TRP A 28 -3.34 -9.27 -0.29
CA TRP A 28 -3.68 -7.87 -0.10
C TRP A 28 -3.25 -6.98 -1.29
N LEU A 29 -2.06 -7.21 -1.85
CA LEU A 29 -1.59 -6.51 -3.05
C LEU A 29 -2.53 -6.73 -4.22
N SER A 30 -2.91 -7.98 -4.46
CA SER A 30 -3.82 -8.34 -5.56
C SER A 30 -5.20 -7.71 -5.37
N ASP A 31 -5.75 -7.78 -4.15
CA ASP A 31 -7.04 -7.15 -3.81
C ASP A 31 -6.97 -5.61 -3.98
N THR A 32 -5.84 -5.00 -3.63
CA THR A 32 -5.66 -3.54 -3.74
C THR A 32 -5.40 -3.10 -5.17
N GLU A 33 -4.62 -3.86 -5.94
CA GLU A 33 -4.43 -3.65 -7.39
C GLU A 33 -5.79 -3.72 -8.11
N GLU A 34 -6.63 -4.69 -7.79
CA GLU A 34 -7.98 -4.81 -8.35
C GLU A 34 -8.88 -3.65 -7.92
N MET A 35 -8.84 -3.26 -6.65
CA MET A 35 -9.58 -2.10 -6.14
C MET A 35 -9.14 -0.79 -6.84
N VAL A 36 -7.83 -0.62 -7.05
CA VAL A 36 -7.24 0.52 -7.76
C VAL A 36 -7.63 0.51 -9.24
N ALA A 37 -7.63 -0.65 -9.90
CA ALA A 37 -8.05 -0.80 -11.28
C ALA A 37 -9.55 -0.56 -11.48
N ASN A 38 -10.38 -0.94 -10.49
CA ASN A 38 -11.83 -0.73 -10.50
C ASN A 38 -12.26 0.69 -10.12
N GLN A 39 -11.34 1.55 -9.65
CA GLN A 39 -11.65 2.94 -9.38
C GLN A 39 -11.93 3.71 -10.68
N LYS A 40 -13.14 4.29 -10.75
CA LYS A 40 -13.60 5.10 -11.88
C LYS A 40 -12.70 6.34 -12.08
N PRO A 41 -12.53 6.82 -13.33
CA PRO A 41 -11.78 8.04 -13.62
C PRO A 41 -12.30 9.25 -12.82
N PRO A 42 -11.46 10.29 -12.62
CA PRO A 42 -11.86 11.51 -11.92
C PRO A 42 -13.11 12.09 -12.57
N SER A 43 -14.22 12.10 -11.83
CA SER A 43 -15.51 12.61 -12.30
C SER A 43 -15.62 14.08 -11.87
N SER A 44 -16.21 14.93 -12.71
CA SER A 44 -16.38 16.37 -12.44
C SER A 44 -17.41 16.67 -11.35
N ASP A 45 -18.14 15.66 -10.86
CA ASP A 45 -19.13 15.80 -9.80
C ASP A 45 -18.50 16.02 -8.43
N TYR A 46 -18.82 17.15 -7.78
CA TYR A 46 -18.33 17.51 -6.44
C TYR A 46 -18.51 16.39 -5.38
N LYS A 47 -19.64 15.68 -5.42
CA LYS A 47 -19.90 14.55 -4.50
C LYS A 47 -18.94 13.39 -4.75
N VAL A 48 -18.61 13.13 -6.01
CA VAL A 48 -17.69 12.07 -6.43
C VAL A 48 -16.25 12.45 -6.11
N VAL A 49 -15.84 13.69 -6.36
CA VAL A 49 -14.51 14.21 -5.98
C VAL A 49 -14.26 14.06 -4.48
N LYS A 50 -15.26 14.35 -3.64
CA LYS A 50 -15.15 14.21 -2.18
C LYS A 50 -15.01 12.74 -1.74
N ALA A 51 -15.73 11.82 -2.38
CA ALA A 51 -15.59 10.38 -2.15
C ALA A 51 -14.21 9.87 -2.60
N GLN A 52 -13.76 10.26 -3.79
CA GLN A 52 -12.43 9.94 -4.31
C GLN A 52 -11.30 10.49 -3.42
N LEU A 53 -11.49 11.66 -2.79
CA LEU A 53 -10.53 12.21 -1.83
C LEU A 53 -10.45 11.38 -0.54
N GLN A 54 -11.60 10.89 -0.05
CA GLN A 54 -11.66 9.97 1.09
C GLN A 54 -11.00 8.63 0.74
N GLU A 55 -11.31 8.06 -0.42
CA GLU A 55 -10.71 6.82 -0.91
C GLU A 55 -9.19 6.95 -1.04
N GLN A 56 -8.69 8.05 -1.59
CA GLN A 56 -7.24 8.27 -1.69
C GLN A 56 -6.57 8.39 -0.32
N LYS A 57 -7.19 9.10 0.64
CA LYS A 57 -6.68 9.16 2.02
C LYS A 57 -6.67 7.78 2.68
N PHE A 58 -7.71 6.99 2.42
CA PHE A 58 -7.81 5.62 2.91
C PHE A 58 -6.71 4.75 2.29
N LEU A 59 -6.52 4.83 0.98
CA LEU A 59 -5.48 4.11 0.24
C LEU A 59 -4.08 4.44 0.77
N LYS A 60 -3.77 5.74 0.95
CA LYS A 60 -2.51 6.18 1.56
C LYS A 60 -2.31 5.64 2.97
N LYS A 61 -3.35 5.65 3.80
CA LYS A 61 -3.26 5.10 5.16
C LYS A 61 -3.04 3.59 5.14
N MET A 62 -3.71 2.87 4.25
CA MET A 62 -3.50 1.45 4.04
C MET A 62 -2.08 1.14 3.55
N LEU A 63 -1.57 1.92 2.60
CA LEU A 63 -0.19 1.81 2.12
C LEU A 63 0.80 2.01 3.27
N LEU A 64 0.64 3.06 4.09
CA LEU A 64 1.50 3.28 5.26
C LEU A 64 1.46 2.11 6.27
N ASP A 65 0.26 1.59 6.57
CA ASP A 65 0.08 0.43 7.47
C ASP A 65 0.76 -0.83 6.90
N ARG A 66 0.70 -0.99 5.58
CA ARG A 66 1.32 -2.10 4.87
C ARG A 66 2.82 -1.91 4.69
N GLN A 67 3.31 -0.70 4.58
CA GLN A 67 4.74 -0.38 4.61
C GLN A 67 5.34 -0.74 5.98
N HIS A 68 4.63 -0.44 7.07
CA HIS A 68 4.99 -0.94 8.40
C HIS A 68 5.01 -2.48 8.43
N SER A 69 3.98 -3.12 7.88
CA SER A 69 3.91 -4.59 7.78
C SER A 69 5.07 -5.15 6.94
N MET A 70 5.47 -4.48 5.86
CA MET A 70 6.58 -4.86 4.97
C MET A 70 7.93 -4.77 5.68
N SER A 71 8.13 -3.71 6.46
CA SER A 71 9.32 -3.53 7.31
C SER A 71 9.41 -4.65 8.36
N SER A 72 8.29 -4.94 9.04
CA SER A 72 8.21 -6.07 9.97
C SER A 72 8.48 -7.41 9.27
N LEU A 73 7.90 -7.63 8.09
CA LEU A 73 8.11 -8.86 7.30
C LEU A 73 9.56 -8.99 6.85
N SER A 74 10.20 -7.90 6.43
CA SER A 74 11.62 -7.87 6.04
C SER A 74 12.52 -8.21 7.22
N SER A 75 12.24 -7.65 8.40
CA SER A 75 12.97 -7.99 9.62
C SER A 75 12.77 -9.46 10.00
N LEU A 76 11.54 -9.98 9.87
CA LEU A 76 11.23 -11.40 10.10
C LEU A 76 11.96 -12.29 9.09
N GLY A 77 11.94 -11.94 7.81
CA GLY A 77 12.62 -12.67 6.75
C GLY A 77 14.12 -12.72 6.96
N LYS A 78 14.72 -11.64 7.48
CA LYS A 78 16.15 -11.58 7.83
C LYS A 78 16.49 -12.52 8.99
N GLU A 79 15.68 -12.53 10.05
CA GLU A 79 15.79 -13.48 11.17
C GLU A 79 15.64 -14.94 10.70
N VAL A 80 14.62 -15.24 9.89
CA VAL A 80 14.40 -16.56 9.30
C VAL A 80 15.60 -16.97 8.44
N SER A 81 16.10 -16.06 7.61
CA SER A 81 17.23 -16.31 6.71
C SER A 81 18.55 -16.60 7.45
N ASN A 82 18.71 -16.10 8.68
CA ASN A 82 19.87 -16.39 9.52
C ASN A 82 19.84 -17.82 10.09
N HIS A 83 18.65 -18.41 10.18
CA HIS A 83 18.44 -19.76 10.71
C HIS A 83 18.13 -20.81 9.65
N CYS A 84 17.78 -20.38 8.44
CA CYS A 84 17.50 -21.25 7.30
C CYS A 84 18.73 -21.47 6.40
N GLU A 85 18.64 -22.50 5.58
CA GLU A 85 19.62 -22.80 4.54
C GLU A 85 19.77 -21.63 3.55
N PRO A 86 20.95 -21.45 2.92
CA PRO A 86 21.19 -20.39 1.95
C PRO A 86 20.22 -20.42 0.75
N SER A 87 19.72 -21.60 0.37
CA SER A 87 18.69 -21.74 -0.66
C SER A 87 17.35 -21.11 -0.26
N GLU A 88 16.89 -21.38 0.97
CA GLU A 88 15.65 -20.80 1.51
C GLU A 88 15.81 -19.29 1.72
N ARG A 89 16.97 -18.84 2.19
CA ARG A 89 17.30 -17.41 2.30
C ARG A 89 17.16 -16.69 0.96
N ALA A 90 17.74 -17.24 -0.11
CA ALA A 90 17.64 -16.64 -1.43
C ALA A 90 16.19 -16.59 -1.93
N ALA A 91 15.38 -17.62 -1.63
CA ALA A 91 13.95 -17.63 -1.95
C ALA A 91 13.19 -16.53 -1.17
N ILE A 92 13.46 -16.37 0.12
CA ILE A 92 12.86 -15.33 0.98
C ILE A 92 13.18 -13.93 0.47
N GLU A 93 14.46 -13.64 0.22
CA GLU A 93 14.90 -12.34 -0.32
C GLU A 93 14.24 -12.05 -1.68
N LYS A 94 14.15 -13.06 -2.55
CA LYS A 94 13.49 -12.93 -3.86
C LYS A 94 12.01 -12.63 -3.73
N GLN A 95 11.29 -13.34 -2.85
CA GLN A 95 9.85 -13.10 -2.66
C GLN A 95 9.58 -11.73 -2.03
N LEU A 96 10.40 -11.31 -1.04
CA LEU A 96 10.32 -9.98 -0.45
C LEU A 96 10.55 -8.88 -1.49
N HIS A 97 11.55 -9.04 -2.36
CA HIS A 97 11.85 -8.08 -3.41
C HIS A 97 10.73 -7.98 -4.45
N ASP A 98 10.13 -9.11 -4.85
CA ASP A 98 8.96 -9.12 -5.75
C ASP A 98 7.76 -8.39 -5.14
N LEU A 99 7.49 -8.64 -3.86
CA LEU A 99 6.45 -7.97 -3.08
C LEU A 99 6.67 -6.47 -2.96
N MET A 100 7.90 -6.05 -2.62
CA MET A 100 8.26 -4.62 -2.56
C MET A 100 8.08 -3.97 -3.93
N LYS A 101 8.51 -4.62 -5.02
CA LYS A 101 8.36 -4.06 -6.37
C LYS A 101 6.89 -3.86 -6.75
N ARG A 102 6.01 -4.83 -6.46
CA ARG A 102 4.56 -4.68 -6.71
C ARG A 102 3.95 -3.58 -5.85
N PHE A 103 4.38 -3.48 -4.60
CA PHE A 103 3.93 -2.42 -3.69
C PHE A 103 4.37 -1.02 -4.13
N ASP A 104 5.61 -0.86 -4.57
CA ASP A 104 6.11 0.40 -5.10
C ASP A 104 5.35 0.77 -6.37
N ALA A 105 5.12 -0.18 -7.29
CA ALA A 105 4.33 0.06 -8.50
C ALA A 105 2.89 0.50 -8.19
N LEU A 106 2.26 -0.11 -7.18
CA LEU A 106 0.92 0.26 -6.70
C LEU A 106 0.93 1.66 -6.07
N THR A 107 1.96 1.98 -5.30
CA THR A 107 2.14 3.28 -4.63
C THR A 107 2.34 4.38 -5.67
N ASP A 108 3.23 4.19 -6.65
CA ASP A 108 3.44 5.10 -7.78
C ASP A 108 2.14 5.32 -8.56
N GLY A 109 1.40 4.25 -8.86
CA GLY A 109 0.11 4.35 -9.55
C GLY A 109 -0.95 5.11 -8.74
N ALA A 110 -0.92 4.99 -7.41
CA ALA A 110 -1.79 5.74 -6.52
C ALA A 110 -1.41 7.23 -6.46
N GLU A 111 -0.12 7.54 -6.37
CA GLU A 111 0.40 8.90 -6.32
C GLU A 111 0.23 9.63 -7.65
N GLN A 112 0.46 8.97 -8.79
CA GLN A 112 0.25 9.53 -10.12
C GLN A 112 -1.22 9.94 -10.31
N ARG A 113 -2.18 9.11 -9.88
CA ARG A 113 -3.61 9.48 -9.94
C ARG A 113 -3.97 10.62 -9.00
N GLU A 114 -3.34 10.73 -7.84
CA GLU A 114 -3.52 11.88 -6.96
C GLU A 114 -2.96 13.16 -7.59
N HIS A 115 -1.80 13.07 -8.24
CA HIS A 115 -1.18 14.17 -8.98
C HIS A 115 -2.07 14.62 -10.15
N ASP A 116 -2.54 13.71 -10.99
CA ASP A 116 -3.43 14.01 -12.12
C ASP A 116 -4.72 14.69 -11.65
N ARG A 117 -5.32 14.24 -10.54
CA ARG A 117 -6.49 14.91 -9.95
C ARG A 117 -6.16 16.33 -9.49
N ARG A 118 -4.97 16.57 -8.95
CA ARG A 118 -4.54 17.90 -8.50
C ARG A 118 -4.29 18.83 -9.68
N SER A 119 -3.73 18.30 -10.77
CA SER A 119 -3.49 19.01 -12.02
C SER A 119 -4.80 19.34 -12.76
N HIS A 120 -5.75 18.39 -12.83
CA HIS A 120 -7.09 18.63 -13.38
C HIS A 120 -7.97 19.52 -12.49
N GLY A 121 -7.91 19.35 -11.17
CA GLY A 121 -8.63 20.19 -10.20
C GLY A 121 -8.13 21.64 -10.15
N SER A 122 -6.93 21.91 -10.67
CA SER A 122 -6.45 23.28 -10.86
C SER A 122 -7.07 23.97 -12.10
N CYS A 123 -7.66 23.22 -13.03
CA CYS A 123 -8.33 23.75 -14.21
C CYS A 123 -9.84 23.98 -13.97
N GLU A 124 -10.47 23.13 -13.15
CA GLU A 124 -11.89 23.24 -12.78
C GLU A 124 -12.02 23.41 -11.25
N THR A 125 -11.98 24.65 -10.74
CA THR A 125 -12.78 25.14 -9.58
C THR A 125 -12.30 26.51 -9.11
N PHE A 126 -12.71 27.53 -9.86
CA PHE A 126 -13.03 28.84 -9.26
C PHE A 126 -14.48 29.18 -9.63
N PRO A 127 -15.49 28.75 -8.85
CA PRO A 127 -16.72 29.51 -8.82
C PRO A 127 -16.44 30.72 -7.94
N ARG A 128 -16.01 31.82 -8.57
CA ARG A 128 -16.24 33.16 -8.03
C ARG A 128 -17.70 33.17 -7.58
N GLN A 129 -17.94 33.32 -6.28
CA GLN A 129 -19.27 33.70 -5.80
C GLN A 129 -19.55 35.12 -6.32
N ASN A 130 -19.93 35.23 -7.58
CA ASN A 130 -20.57 36.41 -8.12
C ASN A 130 -22.03 36.35 -7.71
N LYS A 131 -22.31 36.74 -6.47
CA LYS A 131 -23.59 37.35 -6.16
C LYS A 131 -23.42 38.85 -6.34
N SER A 132 -23.45 39.27 -7.59
CA SER A 132 -23.79 40.64 -7.91
C SER A 132 -25.25 40.84 -7.53
N ILE A 133 -25.50 41.60 -6.47
CA ILE A 133 -26.75 42.36 -6.33
C ILE A 133 -26.30 43.79 -6.02
N ARG A 134 -26.09 44.57 -7.07
CA ARG A 134 -26.41 46.00 -7.03
C ARG A 134 -27.93 46.09 -6.98
N ILE A 135 -28.48 46.79 -5.99
CA ILE A 135 -29.49 47.82 -6.23
C ILE A 135 -29.21 48.97 -5.24
N LEU A 136 -28.88 50.12 -5.82
CA LEU A 136 -29.02 51.44 -5.20
C LEU A 136 -30.51 51.74 -5.03
N ALA A 137 -30.91 52.15 -3.83
CA ALA A 137 -31.90 53.18 -3.56
C ALA A 137 -31.77 53.60 -2.09
#